data_AF-A0A949AF42-F1
#
_entry.id   AF-A0A949AF42-F1
#
_cell.length_a   1.000
_cell.length_b   1.000
_cell.length_c   1.000
_cell.angle_alpha   90.00
_cell.angle_beta   90.00
_cell.angle_gamma   90.00
#
_symmetry.space_group_name_H-M   'P 1'
#
loop_
_entity.id
_entity.type
_entity.pdbx_description
1 polymer ?
#
loop_
_entity_poly.entity_id
_entity_poly.type
_entity_poly.pdbx_seq_one_letter_code
_entity_poly.pdbx_strand_id
1 'polypeptide(L)'
;MQVKFYMSKKSKHGKVPENGANCNLTKFQWQVLEQTAKIPFGETRSYKWVAEQIGRPKAFRAVGQALRRNPYPIIIPCHRVIKEDGELGGYSG
;
A
#
# COMPACT_ATOMS: atom_id res chain seq x y z
N MET A 1 9.58 -11.55 3.69
CA MET A 1 9.18 -12.97 3.48
C MET A 1 7.72 -13.29 3.89
N GLN A 2 7.03 -12.48 4.73
CA GLN A 2 5.66 -12.81 5.21
C GLN A 2 4.47 -12.25 4.41
N VAL A 3 4.61 -11.12 3.69
CA VAL A 3 3.47 -10.47 3.01
C VAL A 3 3.05 -11.23 1.75
N LYS A 4 4.01 -11.68 0.93
CA LYS A 4 3.74 -12.51 -0.26
C LYS A 4 2.95 -13.77 0.12
N PHE A 5 3.24 -14.37 1.28
CA PHE A 5 2.55 -15.56 1.76
C PHE A 5 1.09 -15.27 2.16
N TYR A 6 0.82 -14.13 2.81
CA TYR A 6 -0.54 -13.76 3.19
C TYR A 6 -1.40 -13.31 2.00
N MET A 7 -0.80 -12.57 1.05
CA MET A 7 -1.46 -12.21 -0.22
C MET A 7 -1.62 -13.43 -1.15
N SER A 8 -0.68 -14.38 -1.11
CA SER A 8 -0.73 -15.64 -1.87
C SER A 8 -1.73 -16.65 -1.32
N LYS A 9 -1.94 -16.75 0.01
CA LYS A 9 -2.92 -17.73 0.56
C LYS A 9 -4.38 -17.45 0.16
N LYS A 10 -4.72 -16.24 -0.31
CA LYS A 10 -6.02 -15.95 -0.96
C LYS A 10 -5.99 -16.10 -2.49
N SER A 11 -4.81 -16.17 -3.09
CA SER A 11 -4.57 -16.46 -4.50
C SER A 11 -4.14 -17.92 -4.62
N LYS A 12 -5.07 -18.86 -4.46
CA LYS A 12 -4.82 -20.26 -4.83
C LYS A 12 -4.67 -20.48 -6.35
N HIS A 13 -4.59 -19.42 -7.15
CA HIS A 13 -4.28 -19.45 -8.57
C HIS A 13 -3.37 -18.25 -8.87
N GLY A 14 -2.10 -18.52 -9.17
CA GLY A 14 -1.04 -17.53 -9.42
C GLY A 14 -1.28 -16.66 -10.65
N LYS A 15 -2.25 -15.76 -10.56
CA LYS A 15 -2.46 -14.60 -11.44
C LYS A 15 -2.97 -13.46 -10.57
N VAL A 16 -2.36 -12.28 -10.68
CA VAL A 16 -2.98 -11.04 -10.21
C VAL A 16 -4.34 -10.99 -10.89
N PRO A 17 -5.47 -11.00 -10.16
CA PRO A 17 -6.78 -11.09 -10.78
C PRO A 17 -6.94 -9.87 -11.67
N GLU A 18 -7.07 -10.10 -12.97
CA GLU A 18 -7.22 -9.04 -13.96
C GLU A 18 -8.49 -8.22 -13.74
N ASN A 19 -9.42 -8.73 -12.94
CA ASN A 19 -10.49 -8.01 -12.25
C ASN A 19 -10.68 -8.60 -10.83
N GLY A 20 -10.59 -7.75 -9.80
CA GLY A 20 -10.52 -8.11 -8.39
C GLY A 20 -11.56 -9.12 -7.92
N ALA A 21 -11.12 -10.34 -7.60
CA ALA A 21 -11.96 -11.31 -6.91
C ALA A 21 -12.03 -10.97 -5.41
N ASN A 22 -13.22 -10.53 -4.98
CA ASN A 22 -13.71 -10.40 -3.59
C ASN A 22 -13.03 -9.38 -2.66
N CYS A 23 -12.36 -8.39 -3.23
CA CYS A 23 -12.11 -7.11 -2.58
C CYS A 23 -12.09 -6.04 -3.67
N ASN A 24 -12.90 -5.00 -3.51
CA ASN A 24 -13.21 -3.99 -4.53
C ASN A 24 -12.01 -3.01 -4.73
N LEU A 25 -10.82 -3.56 -5.01
CA LEU A 25 -9.55 -2.86 -5.11
C LEU A 25 -9.04 -2.89 -6.55
N THR A 26 -8.66 -1.71 -7.05
CA THR A 26 -8.07 -1.52 -8.38
C THR A 26 -6.63 -2.05 -8.44
N LYS A 27 -6.12 -2.29 -9.66
CA LYS A 27 -4.71 -2.67 -9.88
C LYS A 27 -3.75 -1.67 -9.22
N PHE A 28 -4.06 -0.38 -9.27
CA PHE A 28 -3.29 0.67 -8.61
C PHE A 28 -3.25 0.49 -7.09
N GLN A 29 -4.41 0.24 -6.46
CA GLN A 29 -4.47 0.04 -5.01
C GLN A 29 -3.67 -1.19 -4.58
N TRP A 30 -3.75 -2.28 -5.35
CA TRP A 30 -2.92 -3.48 -5.11
C TRP A 30 -1.43 -3.18 -5.15
N GLN A 31 -0.95 -2.45 -6.17
CA GLN A 31 0.46 -2.06 -6.28
C GLN A 31 0.91 -1.22 -5.08
N VAL A 32 0.08 -0.28 -4.63
CA VAL A 32 0.36 0.56 -3.45
C VAL A 32 0.48 -0.29 -2.19
N LEU A 33 -0.48 -1.19 -1.97
CA LEU A 33 -0.52 -2.09 -0.81
C LEU A 33 0.69 -3.03 -0.78
N GLU A 34 1.06 -3.59 -1.94
CA GLU A 34 2.23 -4.46 -2.06
C GLU A 34 3.54 -3.73 -1.74
N GLN A 35 3.73 -2.51 -2.26
CA GLN A 35 4.93 -1.74 -1.96
C GLN A 35 4.99 -1.28 -0.50
N THR A 36 3.87 -0.86 0.07
CA THR A 36 3.79 -0.44 1.48
C THR A 36 4.15 -1.57 2.43
N ALA A 37 3.75 -2.80 2.09
CA ALA A 37 4.03 -3.97 2.90
C ALA A 37 5.51 -4.42 2.84
N LYS A 38 6.32 -3.88 1.90
CA LYS A 38 7.77 -4.09 1.87
C LYS A 38 8.54 -3.16 2.82
N ILE A 39 7.89 -2.16 3.40
CA ILE A 39 8.54 -1.22 4.32
C ILE A 39 8.92 -1.99 5.60
N PRO A 40 10.22 -2.05 5.96
CA PRO A 40 10.68 -2.78 7.13
C PRO A 40 10.17 -2.14 8.42
N PHE A 41 10.26 -2.90 9.52
CA PHE A 41 9.91 -2.39 10.84
C PHE A 41 10.93 -1.32 11.27
N GLY A 42 10.46 -0.24 11.90
CA GLY A 42 11.32 0.87 12.35
C GLY A 42 11.63 1.92 11.27
N GLU A 43 11.21 1.69 10.02
CA GLU A 43 11.37 2.66 8.94
C GLU A 43 10.04 3.23 8.49
N THR A 44 10.08 4.50 8.07
CA THR A 44 8.98 5.18 7.40
C THR A 44 9.36 5.54 5.97
N ARG A 45 8.36 5.70 5.12
CA ARG A 45 8.52 6.15 3.72
C ARG A 45 7.50 7.21 3.40
N SER A 46 7.80 8.06 2.42
CA SER A 46 6.85 9.07 2.01
C SER A 46 5.81 8.52 1.03
N TYR A 47 4.64 9.18 0.93
CA TYR A 47 3.66 8.86 -0.12
C TYR A 47 4.27 8.95 -1.52
N LYS A 48 5.20 9.90 -1.74
CA LYS A 48 5.91 10.04 -3.01
C LYS A 48 6.88 8.90 -3.24
N TRP A 49 7.61 8.45 -2.22
CA TRP A 49 8.47 7.27 -2.35
C TRP A 49 7.67 6.06 -2.85
N VAL A 50 6.51 5.79 -2.25
CA VAL A 50 5.64 4.69 -2.71
C VAL A 50 5.17 4.92 -4.15
N ALA A 51 4.83 6.17 -4.51
CA ALA A 51 4.42 6.55 -5.86
C ALA A 51 5.54 6.34 -6.90
N GLU A 52 6.78 6.63 -6.55
CA GLU A 52 7.98 6.39 -7.36
C GLU A 52 8.22 4.89 -7.53
N GLN A 53 8.11 4.10 -6.46
CA GLN A 53 8.31 2.65 -6.51
C GLN A 53 7.27 1.90 -7.35
N ILE A 54 6.07 2.46 -7.55
CA ILE A 54 5.05 1.92 -8.46
C ILE A 54 5.14 2.50 -9.88
N GLY A 55 6.17 3.30 -10.19
CA GLY A 55 6.37 3.92 -11.50
C GLY A 55 5.40 5.07 -11.81
N ARG A 56 4.77 5.66 -10.78
CA ARG A 56 3.80 6.77 -10.91
C ARG A 56 4.18 7.92 -9.97
N PRO A 57 5.30 8.63 -10.19
CA PRO A 57 5.81 9.66 -9.27
C PRO A 57 4.80 10.78 -8.95
N LYS A 58 3.91 11.11 -9.89
CA LYS A 58 2.86 12.15 -9.71
C LYS A 58 1.64 11.67 -8.90
N ALA A 59 1.56 10.38 -8.55
CA ALA A 59 0.37 9.77 -7.95
C ALA A 59 0.38 9.77 -6.41
N PHE A 60 1.26 10.53 -5.74
CA PHE A 60 1.40 10.54 -4.28
C PHE A 60 0.09 10.82 -3.51
N ARG A 61 -0.79 11.71 -4.01
CA ARG A 61 -2.12 11.93 -3.42
C ARG A 61 -3.02 10.70 -3.55
N ALA A 62 -2.99 10.03 -4.71
CA ALA A 62 -3.77 8.82 -4.95
C ALA A 62 -3.26 7.64 -4.10
N VAL A 63 -1.96 7.57 -3.82
CA VAL A 63 -1.38 6.60 -2.88
C VAL A 63 -1.99 6.77 -1.49
N GLY A 64 -2.08 8.01 -0.98
CA GLY A 64 -2.74 8.28 0.32
C GLY A 64 -4.20 7.83 0.35
N GLN A 65 -4.95 8.06 -0.72
CA GLN A 65 -6.35 7.60 -0.84
C GLN A 65 -6.46 6.06 -0.91
N ALA A 66 -5.52 5.41 -1.61
CA ALA A 66 -5.46 3.95 -1.67
C ALA A 66 -5.18 3.34 -0.28
N LEU A 67 -4.26 3.94 0.48
CA LEU A 67 -3.94 3.53 1.84
C LEU A 67 -5.07 3.80 2.83
N ARG A 68 -5.85 4.87 2.65
CA ARG A 68 -7.07 5.12 3.45
C ARG A 68 -8.13 4.05 3.26
N ARG A 69 -8.21 3.45 2.07
CA ARG A 69 -9.12 2.34 1.75
C ARG A 69 -8.51 0.96 2.02
N ASN A 70 -7.44 0.89 2.82
CA ASN A 70 -6.75 -0.36 3.13
C ASN A 70 -7.66 -1.30 3.96
N PRO A 71 -8.05 -2.48 3.42
CA PRO A 71 -8.85 -3.44 4.17
C PRO A 71 -8.02 -4.28 5.16
N TYR A 72 -6.70 -4.15 5.18
CA TYR A 72 -5.78 -4.94 6.00
C TYR A 72 -4.82 -4.06 6.83
N PRO A 73 -5.31 -3.27 7.79
CA PRO A 73 -4.49 -2.32 8.56
C PRO A 73 -3.41 -2.96 9.45
N ILE A 74 -3.60 -4.22 9.85
CA ILE A 74 -2.64 -4.95 10.70
C ILE A 74 -1.43 -5.46 9.88
N ILE A 75 -1.70 -5.90 8.65
CA ILE A 75 -0.69 -6.57 7.80
C ILE A 75 0.03 -5.54 6.93
N ILE A 76 -0.69 -4.52 6.49
CA ILE A 76 -0.16 -3.47 5.64
C ILE A 76 -0.02 -2.23 6.53
N PRO A 77 1.23 -1.85 6.86
CA PRO A 77 1.49 -0.80 7.84
C PRO A 77 1.31 0.58 7.18
N CYS A 78 0.05 0.96 6.92
CA CYS A 78 -0.28 2.26 6.33
C CYS A 78 0.18 3.45 7.20
N HIS A 79 0.35 3.24 8.52
CA HIS A 79 0.92 4.20 9.47
C HIS A 79 2.41 4.49 9.24
N ARG A 80 3.13 3.67 8.45
CA ARG A 80 4.55 3.92 8.11
C ARG A 80 4.71 4.80 6.87
N VAL A 81 3.62 5.14 6.20
CA VAL A 81 3.65 6.03 5.04
C VAL A 81 3.25 7.43 5.46
N ILE A 82 4.20 8.36 5.41
CA ILE A 82 4.07 9.74 5.88
C ILE A 82 4.16 10.75 4.71
N LYS A 83 3.88 12.03 4.96
CA LYS A 83 4.16 13.09 3.98
C LYS A 83 5.66 13.35 3.89
N GLU A 84 6.13 13.84 2.73
CA GLU A 84 7.55 14.17 2.51
C GLU A 84 8.08 15.25 3.46
N ASP A 85 7.22 16.16 3.92
CA ASP A 85 7.65 17.29 4.75
C ASP A 85 8.04 16.92 6.20
N GLY A 86 8.07 15.63 6.57
CA GLY A 86 8.42 15.20 7.93
C GLY A 86 7.42 15.62 9.02
N GLU A 87 6.51 16.54 8.72
CA GLU A 87 5.35 16.85 9.54
C GLU A 87 4.41 15.64 9.57
N LEU A 88 4.00 15.25 10.79
CA LEU A 88 2.93 14.30 11.08
C LEU A 88 1.56 14.86 10.62
N GLY A 89 1.43 15.17 9.34
CA GLY A 89 0.28 15.87 8.80
C GLY A 89 -0.86 14.94 8.43
N GLY A 90 -1.69 14.56 9.42
CA GLY A 90 -3.03 14.05 9.12
C GLY A 90 -3.68 13.06 10.10
N TYR A 91 -3.20 12.91 11.34
CA TYR A 91 -3.99 12.25 12.39
C TYR A 91 -4.83 13.33 13.09
N SER A 92 -5.94 13.72 12.46
CA SER A 92 -7.01 14.38 13.20
C SER A 92 -7.72 13.27 13.97
N GLY A 93 -7.61 13.32 15.30
CA GLY A 93 -8.43 12.51 16.20
C GLY A 93 -9.91 12.83 16.10
#